data_AF-G7IV79-F1
#
_entry.id   AF-G7IV79-F1
#
_cell.length_a   1.000
_cell.length_b   1.000
_cell.length_c   1.000
_cell.angle_alpha   90.00
_cell.angle_beta   90.00
_cell.angle_gamma   90.00
#
_symmetry.space_group_name_H-M   'P 1'
#
loop_
_entity.id
_entity.type
_entity.pdbx_description
1 polymer ?
#
loop_
_entity_poly.entity_id
_entity_poly.type
_entity_poly.pdbx_seq_one_letter_code
_entity_poly.pdbx_strand_id
1 'polypeptide(L)'
;MKFGNIDVPKGTGLWILILSLHTNPDIWGEDAYKFNPERFANGTAGACTHPHVYMPFGVGPRVCLGQNLAMLELKMLIALILSNFKFSLSPRYIHSPAFGLIFKISNKRTIHVCYILRQIYSLCEKF
;
A
#
# COMPACT_ATOMS: atom_id res chain seq x y z
N MET A 1 -14.77 -22.71 -8.61
CA MET A 1 -15.04 -21.88 -7.40
C MET A 1 -16.14 -20.91 -7.79
N LYS A 2 -17.11 -20.62 -6.92
CA LYS A 2 -18.18 -19.67 -7.23
C LYS A 2 -17.96 -18.36 -6.47
N PHE A 3 -18.00 -17.23 -7.16
CA PHE A 3 -17.97 -15.89 -6.57
C PHE A 3 -19.32 -15.21 -6.81
N GLY A 4 -20.14 -15.12 -5.77
CA GLY A 4 -21.54 -14.68 -5.92
C GLY A 4 -22.29 -15.57 -6.91
N ASN A 5 -22.67 -15.00 -8.05
CA ASN A 5 -23.35 -15.73 -9.14
C ASN A 5 -22.43 -16.16 -10.28
N ILE A 6 -21.11 -15.98 -10.14
CA ILE A 6 -20.14 -16.28 -11.21
C ILE A 6 -19.40 -17.57 -10.91
N ASP A 7 -19.45 -18.52 -11.83
CA ASP A 7 -18.64 -19.73 -11.80
C ASP A 7 -17.26 -19.46 -12.40
N VAL A 8 -16.22 -19.57 -11.58
CA VAL A 8 -14.82 -19.36 -11.99
C VAL A 8 -14.19 -20.69 -12.39
N PRO A 9 -13.78 -20.84 -13.67
CA PRO A 9 -13.14 -22.06 -14.17
C PRO A 9 -11.84 -22.38 -13.46
N LYS A 10 -11.50 -23.67 -13.41
CA LYS A 10 -10.21 -24.13 -12.88
C LYS A 10 -9.07 -23.56 -13.72
N GLY A 11 -8.02 -23.07 -13.05
CA GLY A 11 -6.86 -22.46 -13.69
C GLY A 11 -6.96 -20.94 -13.87
N THR A 12 -8.09 -20.32 -13.50
CA THR A 12 -8.23 -18.86 -13.54
C THR A 12 -7.39 -18.20 -12.46
N GLY A 13 -6.51 -17.28 -12.84
CA GLY A 13 -5.75 -16.44 -11.91
C GLY A 13 -6.62 -15.33 -11.33
N LEU A 14 -6.57 -15.15 -10.02
CA LEU A 14 -7.30 -14.10 -9.31
C LEU A 14 -6.32 -13.03 -8.82
N TRP A 15 -6.69 -11.78 -9.04
CA TRP A 15 -5.90 -10.62 -8.62
C TRP A 15 -6.77 -9.70 -7.78
N ILE A 16 -6.27 -9.33 -6.60
CA ILE A 16 -6.89 -8.31 -5.76
C ILE A 16 -6.09 -7.03 -5.98
N LEU A 17 -6.77 -6.00 -6.48
CA LEU A 17 -6.14 -4.70 -6.73
C LEU A 17 -6.17 -3.87 -5.44
N ILE A 18 -5.21 -4.14 -4.55
CA ILE A 18 -5.13 -3.57 -3.19
C ILE A 18 -5.16 -2.03 -3.23
N LEU A 19 -4.46 -1.40 -4.18
CA LEU A 19 -4.42 0.06 -4.29
C LEU A 19 -5.82 0.67 -4.50
N SER A 20 -6.59 0.11 -5.44
CA SER A 20 -7.97 0.56 -5.68
C SER A 20 -8.87 0.29 -4.48
N LEU A 21 -8.65 -0.83 -3.79
CA LEU A 21 -9.40 -1.17 -2.60
C LEU A 21 -9.11 -0.21 -1.43
N HIS A 22 -7.88 0.26 -1.29
CA HIS A 22 -7.44 1.19 -0.23
C HIS A 22 -7.73 2.66 -0.52
N THR A 23 -8.16 2.98 -1.74
CA THR A 23 -8.47 4.35 -2.17
C THR A 23 -9.91 4.52 -2.63
N ASN A 24 -10.76 3.50 -2.47
CA ASN A 24 -12.17 3.58 -2.86
C ASN A 24 -12.94 4.52 -1.91
N PRO A 25 -13.53 5.63 -2.41
CA PRO A 25 -14.31 6.56 -1.60
C PRO A 25 -15.54 5.95 -0.92
N ASP A 26 -16.15 4.90 -1.49
CA ASP A 26 -17.31 4.22 -0.89
C ASP A 26 -16.93 3.45 0.39
N ILE A 27 -15.65 3.09 0.51
CA ILE A 27 -15.12 2.32 1.64
C ILE A 27 -14.46 3.24 2.67
N TRP A 28 -13.68 4.20 2.17
CA TRP A 28 -12.81 5.05 2.97
C TRP A 28 -13.39 6.45 3.21
N GLY A 29 -14.42 6.87 2.47
CA GLY A 29 -15.00 8.21 2.55
C GLY A 29 -14.44 9.17 1.50
N GLU A 30 -14.96 10.40 1.47
CA GLU A 30 -14.59 11.43 0.47
C GLU A 30 -13.10 11.82 0.51
N ASP A 31 -12.44 11.61 1.64
CA ASP A 31 -11.01 11.88 1.83
C ASP A 31 -10.11 10.68 1.52
N ALA A 32 -10.60 9.63 0.84
CA ALA A 32 -9.85 8.40 0.55
C ALA A 32 -8.49 8.62 -0.14
N TYR A 33 -8.34 9.69 -0.91
CA TYR A 33 -7.09 10.05 -1.58
C TYR A 33 -6.22 11.04 -0.78
N LYS A 34 -6.67 11.45 0.41
CA LYS A 34 -5.94 12.36 1.29
C LYS A 34 -5.20 11.57 2.37
N PHE A 35 -4.01 12.04 2.72
CA PHE A 35 -3.29 11.51 3.87
C PHE A 35 -3.94 12.01 5.17
N ASN A 36 -4.73 11.15 5.81
CA ASN A 36 -5.41 11.44 7.08
C ASN A 36 -5.13 10.34 8.13
N PRO A 37 -4.08 10.48 8.96
CA PRO A 37 -3.75 9.49 10.00
C PRO A 37 -4.85 9.33 11.06
N GLU A 38 -5.54 10.43 11.41
CA GLU A 38 -6.55 10.47 12.47
C GLU A 38 -7.74 9.54 12.19
N ARG A 39 -7.95 9.15 10.93
CA ARG A 39 -8.99 8.17 10.57
C ARG A 39 -8.83 6.82 11.27
N PHE A 40 -7.60 6.48 11.69
CA PHE A 40 -7.30 5.25 12.41
C PHE A 40 -7.31 5.41 13.94
N ALA A 41 -7.73 6.57 14.48
CA ALA A 41 -7.76 6.81 15.93
C ALA A 41 -8.60 5.77 16.70
N ASN A 42 -9.69 5.30 16.10
CA ASN A 42 -10.55 4.23 16.64
C ASN A 42 -10.22 2.85 16.04
N GLY A 43 -8.98 2.67 15.58
CA GLY A 43 -8.52 1.47 14.88
C GLY A 43 -9.10 1.33 13.46
N THR A 44 -8.74 0.23 12.80
CA THR A 44 -9.17 -0.06 11.41
C THR A 44 -10.70 -0.15 11.27
N ALA A 45 -11.39 -0.59 12.33
CA ALA A 45 -12.84 -0.69 12.34
C ALA A 45 -13.54 0.69 12.26
N GLY A 46 -12.94 1.71 12.87
CA GLY A 46 -13.42 3.09 12.76
C GLY A 46 -12.95 3.81 11.49
N ALA A 47 -11.93 3.27 10.81
CA ALA A 47 -11.36 3.90 9.62
C ALA A 47 -12.20 3.67 8.36
N CYS A 48 -12.84 2.51 8.20
CA CYS A 48 -13.55 2.19 6.97
C CYS A 48 -14.78 1.32 7.21
N THR A 49 -15.72 1.34 6.27
CA THR A 49 -16.99 0.58 6.37
C THR A 49 -16.78 -0.94 6.40
N HIS A 50 -15.70 -1.43 5.80
CA HIS A 50 -15.40 -2.86 5.67
C HIS A 50 -13.98 -3.16 6.16
N PRO A 51 -13.75 -3.39 7.46
CA PRO A 51 -12.40 -3.40 8.03
C PRO A 51 -11.45 -4.45 7.43
N HIS A 52 -12.01 -5.55 6.92
CA HIS A 52 -11.29 -6.63 6.24
C HIS A 52 -10.70 -6.22 4.89
N VAL A 53 -11.09 -5.07 4.32
CA VAL A 53 -10.50 -4.53 3.09
C VAL A 53 -9.16 -3.85 3.33
N TYR A 54 -8.87 -3.48 4.58
CA TYR A 54 -7.56 -2.96 4.97
C TYR A 54 -6.56 -4.12 5.12
N MET A 55 -5.88 -4.40 4.03
CA MET A 55 -4.96 -5.54 3.87
C MET A 55 -3.59 -5.12 3.29
N PRO A 56 -2.88 -4.14 3.88
CA PRO A 56 -1.58 -3.68 3.36
C PRO A 56 -0.51 -4.79 3.32
N PHE A 57 -0.68 -5.83 4.12
CA PHE A 57 0.18 -7.01 4.19
C PHE A 57 -0.52 -8.29 3.70
N GLY A 58 -1.67 -8.16 3.03
CA GLY A 58 -2.56 -9.28 2.70
C GLY A 58 -3.45 -9.69 3.89
N VAL A 59 -4.17 -10.80 3.72
CA VAL A 59 -5.11 -11.34 4.71
C VAL A 59 -5.16 -12.88 4.61
N GLY A 60 -5.53 -13.54 5.70
CA GLY A 60 -5.72 -14.98 5.74
C GLY A 60 -4.41 -15.79 5.82
N PRO A 61 -4.41 -17.07 5.41
CA PRO A 61 -3.28 -17.99 5.60
C PRO A 61 -1.99 -17.59 4.85
N ARG A 62 -2.09 -16.66 3.91
CA ARG A 62 -0.97 -16.15 3.09
C ARG A 62 -0.64 -14.69 3.40
N VAL A 63 -1.06 -14.20 4.56
CA VAL A 63 -0.64 -12.89 5.08
C VAL A 63 0.89 -12.82 5.15
N CYS A 64 1.45 -11.63 4.90
CA CYS A 64 2.89 -11.42 4.93
C CYS A 64 3.46 -11.82 6.29
N LEU A 65 4.33 -12.84 6.29
CA LEU A 65 5.03 -13.30 7.49
C LEU A 65 5.86 -12.19 8.15
N GLY A 66 6.34 -11.24 7.34
CA GLY A 66 7.13 -10.09 7.79
C GLY A 66 6.31 -8.89 8.31
N GLN A 67 4.98 -8.99 8.39
CA GLN A 67 4.13 -7.85 8.80
C GLN A 67 4.58 -7.23 10.14
N ASN A 68 4.81 -8.05 11.15
CA ASN A 68 5.20 -7.56 12.48
C ASN A 68 6.59 -6.92 12.47
N LEU A 69 7.53 -7.52 11.75
CA LEU A 69 8.88 -6.99 11.60
C LEU A 69 8.85 -5.63 10.87
N ALA A 70 8.15 -5.55 9.74
CA ALA A 70 8.02 -4.32 8.96
C ALA A 70 7.41 -3.19 9.79
N MET A 71 6.36 -3.48 10.58
CA MET A 71 5.74 -2.47 11.45
C MET A 71 6.67 -2.02 12.59
N LEU A 72 7.47 -2.92 13.15
CA LEU A 72 8.45 -2.59 14.18
C LEU A 72 9.57 -1.71 13.60
N GLU A 73 10.16 -2.11 12.48
CA GLU A 73 11.21 -1.36 11.79
C GLU A 73 10.72 0.02 11.37
N LEU A 74 9.51 0.12 10.79
CA LEU A 74 8.93 1.40 10.38
C LEU A 74 8.74 2.35 11.56
N LYS A 75 8.20 1.86 12.68
CA LYS A 75 8.01 2.68 13.89
C LYS A 75 9.34 3.15 14.45
N MET A 76 10.33 2.27 14.56
CA MET A 76 11.67 2.61 15.04
C MET A 76 12.34 3.64 14.12
N LEU A 77 12.28 3.43 12.81
CA LEU A 77 12.85 4.34 11.83
C LEU A 77 12.21 5.73 11.91
N ILE A 78 10.87 5.82 11.93
CA ILE A 78 10.16 7.10 12.04
C ILE A 78 10.51 7.79 13.37
N ALA A 79 10.53 7.08 14.49
CA ALA A 79 10.89 7.64 15.79
C ALA A 79 12.32 8.21 15.79
N LEU A 80 13.28 7.49 15.23
CA LEU A 80 14.66 7.95 15.10
C LEU A 80 14.77 9.18 14.20
N ILE A 81 14.10 9.16 13.05
CA ILE A 81 14.08 10.29 12.11
C ILE A 81 13.49 11.54 12.77
N LEU A 82 12.34 11.42 13.46
CA LEU A 82 11.69 12.56 14.11
C LEU A 82 12.44 13.07 15.34
N SER A 83 13.19 12.21 16.05
CA SER A 83 13.94 12.61 17.24
C SER A 83 15.25 13.32 16.91
N ASN A 84 15.85 13.03 15.76
CA ASN A 84 17.18 13.54 15.40
C ASN A 84 17.14 14.70 14.39
N PHE A 85 16.01 14.91 13.70
CA PHE A 85 15.91 15.87 12.60
C PHE A 85 14.68 16.76 12.72
N LYS A 86 14.80 17.98 12.20
CA LYS A 86 13.67 18.89 11.96
C LYS A 86 13.41 18.97 10.47
N PHE A 87 12.15 18.80 10.09
CA PHE A 87 11.73 18.79 8.69
C PHE A 87 11.05 20.10 8.30
N SER A 88 11.31 20.56 7.09
CA SER A 88 10.54 21.59 6.41
C SER A 88 10.38 21.19 4.95
N LEU A 89 9.23 21.50 4.36
CA LEU A 89 8.99 21.23 2.95
C LEU A 89 9.75 22.23 2.10
N SER A 90 10.48 21.74 1.10
CA SER A 90 11.11 22.61 0.11
C SER A 90 10.03 23.37 -0.68
N PRO A 91 10.21 24.67 -0.96
CA PRO A 91 9.30 25.43 -1.82
C PRO A 91 9.15 24.86 -3.24
N ARG A 92 10.11 24.02 -3.67
CA ARG A 92 10.09 23.36 -4.99
C ARG A 92 9.51 21.95 -4.96
N TYR A 93 8.98 21.51 -3.82
CA TYR A 93 8.43 20.17 -3.68
C TYR A 93 7.16 20.02 -4.52
N ILE A 94 7.17 19.05 -5.44
CA ILE A 94 5.99 18.64 -6.22
C ILE A 94 5.70 17.19 -5.85
N HIS A 95 4.53 16.95 -5.27
CA HIS A 95 4.08 15.60 -4.96
C HIS A 95 3.66 14.89 -6.25
N SER A 96 4.41 13.88 -6.66
CA SER A 96 4.13 13.09 -7.87
C SER A 96 4.42 11.61 -7.64
N PRO A 97 3.53 10.88 -6.95
CA PRO A 97 3.71 9.45 -6.72
C PRO A 97 3.64 8.69 -8.06
N ALA A 98 4.68 7.93 -8.37
CA ALA A 98 4.68 7.04 -9.54
C ALA A 98 4.34 5.62 -9.10
N PHE A 99 3.27 5.07 -9.67
CA PHE A 99 2.88 3.67 -9.46
C PHE A 99 3.51 2.82 -10.55
N GLY A 100 4.50 2.00 -10.16
CA GLY A 100 5.15 1.05 -11.05
C GLY A 100 4.73 -0.38 -10.73
N LEU A 101 4.23 -1.09 -11.74
CA LEU A 101 4.13 -2.54 -11.72
C LEU A 101 5.47 -3.12 -12.17
N ILE A 102 6.23 -3.71 -11.24
CA ILE A 102 7.46 -4.42 -11.59
C ILE A 102 7.14 -5.90 -11.74
N PHE A 103 7.34 -6.40 -12.95
CA PHE A 103 7.32 -7.82 -13.24
C PHE A 103 8.73 -8.39 -13.09
N LYS A 104 8.98 -9.13 -12.00
CA LYS A 104 10.23 -9.89 -11.87
C LYS A 104 9.98 -11.30 -12.40
N ILE A 105 10.60 -11.62 -13.53
CA ILE A 105 10.59 -12.96 -14.10
C ILE A 105 11.62 -13.79 -13.33
N SER A 106 11.13 -14.66 -12.44
CA SER A 106 11.99 -15.54 -11.63
C SER A 106 12.31 -16.86 -12.34
N ASN A 107 11.47 -17.25 -13.30
CA ASN A 107 11.71 -18.32 -14.26
C ASN A 107 10.70 -18.17 -15.40
N LYS A 108 10.93 -18.76 -16.58
CA LYS A 108 10.13 -18.61 -17.83
C LYS A 108 8.59 -18.84 -17.72
N ARG A 109 8.02 -19.04 -16.52
CA ARG A 109 6.59 -19.25 -16.24
C ARG A 109 6.04 -18.46 -15.03
N THR A 110 6.88 -17.75 -14.26
CA THR A 110 6.42 -17.10 -13.02
C THR A 110 6.75 -15.61 -13.03
N ILE A 111 5.69 -14.81 -13.11
CA ILE A 111 5.72 -13.36 -13.01
C ILE A 111 5.47 -12.99 -11.55
N HIS A 112 6.47 -12.45 -10.86
CA HIS A 112 6.26 -11.82 -9.56
C HIS A 112 5.88 -10.36 -9.78
N VAL A 113 4.69 -9.99 -9.33
CA VAL A 113 4.23 -8.60 -9.32
C VAL A 113 4.65 -7.94 -8.02
N CYS A 114 5.51 -6.94 -8.11
CA CYS A 114 5.89 -6.08 -6.99
C CYS A 114 5.40 -4.66 -7.26
N TYR A 115 4.62 -4.11 -6.34
CA TYR A 115 4.25 -2.70 -6.35
C TYR A 115 5.35 -1.92 -5.66
N ILE A 116 6.03 -1.04 -6.39
CA ILE A 116 6.98 -0.09 -5.80
C ILE A 116 6.43 1.32 -6.02
N LEU A 117 6.32 2.07 -4.93
CA LEU A 117 6.22 3.52 -4.98
C LEU A 117 7.61 4.06 -5.30
N ARG A 118 7.87 4.40 -6.56
CA ARG A 118 9.08 5.16 -6.91
C ARG A 118 8.78 6.63 -6.67
N GLN A 119 9.47 7.23 -5.70
CA GLN A 119 9.63 8.67 -5.70
C GLN A 119 10.66 8.98 -6.79
N ILE A 120 10.26 9.79 -7.77
CA ILE A 120 11.12 10.21 -8.88
C ILE A 120 12.36 10.90 -8.28
N TYR A 121 13.51 10.21 -8.31
CA TYR A 121 14.83 10.84 -8.28
C TYR A 121 14.99 11.61 -9.59
N SER A 122 14.44 12.82 -9.67
CA SER A 122 14.76 13.81 -10.71
C SER A 122 15.29 15.12 -10.11
N LEU A 123 15.49 15.19 -8.79
CA LEU A 123 16.06 16.35 -8.11
C LEU A 123 17.55 16.19 -7.77
N CYS A 124 18.20 15.11 -8.22
CA CYS A 124 19.60 14.78 -7.88
C CYS A 124 20.57 14.87 -9.08
N GLU A 125 20.23 15.63 -10.13
CA GLU A 125 21.16 15.92 -11.25
C GLU A 125 21.59 17.41 -11.32
N LYS A 126 21.29 18.22 -10.30
CA LYS A 126 21.77 19.62 -10.23
C LYS A 126 22.24 20.04 -8.84
N PHE A 127 23.14 19.25 -8.26
CA PHE A 127 24.13 19.73 -7.30
C PHE A 127 25.49 19.15 -7.69
#